data_AF-A0A3S4HS26-F1
#
_entry.id   AF-A0A3S4HS26-F1
#
_cell.length_a   1.000
_cell.length_b   1.000
_cell.length_c   1.000
_cell.angle_alpha   90.00
_cell.angle_beta   90.00
_cell.angle_gamma   90.00
#
_symmetry.space_group_name_H-M   'P 1'
#
loop_
_entity.id
_entity.type
_entity.pdbx_description
1 polymer ?
#
loop_
_entity_poly.entity_id
_entity_poly.type
_entity_poly.pdbx_seq_one_letter_code
_entity_poly.pdbx_strand_id
1 'polypeptide(L)' 'MFLHNIKIRSKLFMAFGLFIVLMVVSSALSLFSLDRANTGMQNIITNDYPTTVKANLLIDNFNDFIIAQQLMFTG' A
#
# COMPACT_ATOMS: atom_id res chain seq x y z
N MET A 1 -22.77 -13.93 -37.99
CA MET A 1 -22.30 -14.46 -39.29
C MET A 1 -21.06 -13.72 -39.83
N PHE A 2 -20.13 -13.26 -38.98
CA PHE A 2 -18.97 -12.46 -39.44
C PHE A 2 -17.59 -13.15 -39.27
N LEU A 3 -17.52 -14.24 -38.51
CA LEU A 3 -16.26 -14.95 -38.20
C LEU A 3 -16.18 -16.35 -38.84
N HIS A 4 -17.14 -16.70 -39.71
CA HIS A 4 -17.24 -18.05 -40.26
C HIS A 4 -16.18 -18.35 -41.34
N ASN A 5 -15.70 -17.33 -42.04
CA ASN A 5 -14.72 -17.46 -43.14
C ASN A 5 -13.29 -17.05 -42.75
N ILE A 6 -12.98 -17.02 -41.45
CA ILE A 6 -11.64 -16.69 -40.97
C ILE A 6 -10.81 -17.97 -40.89
N LYS A 7 -9.66 -18.00 -41.57
CA LYS A 7 -8.70 -19.13 -41.53
C LYS A 7 -8.37 -19.46 -40.07
N ILE A 8 -8.31 -20.77 -39.73
CA ILE A 8 -8.00 -21.27 -38.37
C ILE A 8 -6.81 -20.53 -37.74
N ARG A 9 -5.75 -20.27 -38.52
CA ARG A 9 -4.55 -19.55 -38.07
C ARG A 9 -4.85 -18.16 -37.51
N SER A 10 -5.76 -17.42 -38.13
CA SER A 10 -6.13 -16.07 -37.70
C SER A 10 -7.02 -16.11 -36.45
N LYS A 11 -7.84 -17.15 -36.27
CA LYS A 11 -8.64 -17.35 -35.05
C LYS A 11 -7.73 -17.64 -33.85
N LEU A 12 -6.71 -18.47 -34.06
CA LEU A 12 -5.70 -18.82 -33.06
C LEU A 12 -4.88 -17.59 -32.65
N PHE A 13 -4.40 -16.81 -33.63
CA PHE A 13 -3.65 -15.58 -33.37
C PHE A 13 -4.47 -14.55 -32.60
N MET A 14 -5.75 -14.38 -32.94
CA MET A 14 -6.62 -13.43 -32.25
C MET A 14 -6.88 -13.84 -30.80
N ALA A 15 -7.09 -15.13 -30.53
CA ALA A 15 -7.27 -15.65 -29.18
C ALA A 15 -6.00 -15.45 -28.33
N PHE A 16 -4.84 -15.93 -28.81
CA PHE A 16 -3.59 -15.81 -28.07
C PHE A 16 -3.11 -14.36 -27.96
N GLY A 17 -3.27 -13.55 -29.01
CA GLY A 17 -2.93 -12.13 -28.99
C GLY A 17 -3.73 -11.37 -27.94
N LEU A 18 -5.03 -11.64 -27.83
CA LEU A 18 -5.87 -11.08 -26.77
C LEU A 18 -5.37 -11.49 -25.38
N PHE A 19 -5.05 -12.76 -25.17
CA PHE A 19 -4.52 -13.23 -23.88
C PHE A 19 -3.19 -12.56 -23.51
N ILE A 20 -2.29 -12.38 -24.47
CA ILE A 20 -1.01 -11.70 -24.24
C ILE A 20 -1.25 -10.24 -23.87
N VAL A 21 -2.13 -9.54 -24.59
CA VAL A 21 -2.48 -8.14 -24.26
C VAL A 21 -3.08 -8.04 -22.86
N LEU A 22 -4.02 -8.93 -22.51
CA LEU A 22 -4.60 -8.98 -21.17
C LEU A 22 -3.56 -9.26 -20.09
N MET A 23 -2.59 -10.14 -20.37
CA MET A 23 -1.49 -10.45 -19.45
C MET A 23 -0.60 -9.21 -19.22
N VAL A 24 -0.21 -8.51 -20.28
CA VAL A 24 0.61 -7.30 -20.19
C VAL A 24 -0.12 -6.19 -19.42
N VAL A 25 -1.41 -5.97 -19.71
CA VAL A 25 -2.23 -4.98 -19.00
C VAL A 25 -2.36 -5.34 -17.52
N SER A 26 -2.63 -6.61 -17.20
CA SER A 26 -2.71 -7.10 -15.82
C SER A 26 -1.40 -6.89 -15.06
N SER A 27 -0.26 -7.23 -15.67
CA SER A 27 1.05 -7.00 -15.07
C SER A 27 1.34 -5.52 -14.84
N ALA A 28 1.01 -4.64 -15.79
CA ALA A 28 1.19 -3.20 -15.63
C ALA A 28 0.33 -2.63 -14.48
N LEU A 29 -0.93 -3.05 -14.39
CA LEU A 29 -1.82 -2.66 -13.29
C LEU A 29 -1.32 -3.17 -11.93
N SER A 30 -0.80 -4.40 -11.89
CA SER A 30 -0.21 -4.98 -10.68
C SER A 30 1.02 -4.19 -10.22
N LEU A 31 1.92 -3.82 -11.14
CA LEU A 31 3.09 -2.99 -10.84
C LEU A 31 2.68 -1.62 -10.30
N PHE A 32 1.67 -0.97 -10.91
CA PHE A 32 1.16 0.32 -10.43
C PHE A 32 0.54 0.21 -9.03
N SER A 33 -0.21 -0.87 -8.76
CA SER A 33 -0.76 -1.12 -7.43
C SER A 33 0.35 -1.36 -6.40
N LEU A 34 1.42 -2.05 -6.79
CA LEU A 34 2.55 -2.33 -5.91
C LEU A 34 3.33 -1.06 -5.57
N ASP A 35 3.54 -0.18 -6.55
CA ASP A 35 4.19 1.13 -6.35
C ASP A 35 3.37 2.03 -5.40
N ARG A 36 2.04 2.06 -5.59
CA ARG A 36 1.13 2.77 -4.69
C ARG A 36 1.16 2.18 -3.27
N ALA A 37 1.13 0.85 -3.14
CA ALA A 37 1.21 0.19 -1.84
C ALA A 37 2.55 0.46 -1.15
N ASN A 38 3.65 0.43 -1.90
CA ASN A 38 5.00 0.73 -1.40
C ASN A 38 5.09 2.18 -0.91
N THR A 39 4.58 3.14 -1.68
CA THR A 39 4.54 4.55 -1.27
C THR A 39 3.67 4.76 -0.04
N GLY A 40 2.51 4.09 0.02
CA GLY A 40 1.63 4.12 1.19
C GLY A 40 2.31 3.58 2.45
N MET A 41 2.98 2.43 2.35
CA MET A 41 3.76 1.86 3.46
C MET A 41 4.90 2.78 3.89
N GLN A 42 5.59 3.39 2.92
CA GLN A 42 6.69 4.29 3.21
C GLN A 42 6.20 5.50 4.02
N ASN A 43 5.06 6.09 3.67
CA ASN A 43 4.45 7.17 4.45
C ASN A 43 4.12 6.75 5.90
N ILE A 44 3.58 5.56 6.10
CA ILE A 44 3.27 5.03 7.43
C ILE A 44 4.56 4.91 8.26
N ILE A 45 5.62 4.34 7.66
CA ILE A 45 6.89 4.13 8.35
C ILE A 45 7.61 5.44 8.65
N THR A 46 7.60 6.41 7.72
CA THR A 46 8.36 7.66 7.88
C THR A 46 7.63 8.72 8.69
N ASN A 47 6.30 8.76 8.65
CA ASN A 47 5.50 9.83 9.26
C ASN A 47 4.63 9.33 10.41
N ASP A 48 3.80 8.30 10.18
CA ASP A 48 2.77 7.92 11.15
C ASP A 48 3.34 7.17 12.35
N TYR A 49 4.25 6.23 12.11
CA TYR A 49 4.87 5.43 13.16
C TYR A 49 5.74 6.28 14.09
N PRO A 50 6.65 7.16 13.61
CA PRO A 50 7.45 8.02 14.48
C PRO A 50 6.59 9.04 15.23
N THR A 51 5.51 9.55 14.61
CA THR A 51 4.59 10.48 15.27
C THR A 51 3.84 9.81 16.41
N THR A 52 3.39 8.57 16.21
CA THR A 52 2.73 7.77 17.26
C THR A 52 3.68 7.52 18.44
N VAL A 53 4.93 7.13 18.16
CA VAL A 53 5.95 6.93 19.20
C VAL A 53 6.24 8.24 19.96
N LYS A 54 6.39 9.36 19.23
CA LYS A 54 6.58 10.68 19.85
C LYS A 54 5.40 11.09 20.73
N ALA A 55 4.16 10.82 20.30
CA ALA A 55 2.97 11.09 21.09
C ALA A 55 2.93 10.24 22.37
N ASN A 56 3.30 8.96 22.30
CA ASN A 56 3.38 8.10 23.49
C ASN A 56 4.42 8.62 24.49
N LEU A 57 5.61 8.99 24.01
CA LEU A 57 6.64 9.58 24.86
C LEU A 57 6.18 10.87 25.53
N LEU A 58 5.43 11.73 24.84
CA LEU A 58 4.87 12.95 25.43
C LEU A 58 3.91 12.64 26.58
N ILE A 59 3.07 11.61 26.43
CA ILE A 59 2.15 11.15 27.48
C ILE A 59 2.94 10.60 28.68
N ASP A 60 3.94 9.78 28.44
CA ASP A 60 4.78 9.20 29.49
C ASP A 60 5.49 10.29 30.30
N ASN A 61 6.13 11.24 29.61
CA ASN A 61 6.80 12.37 30.27
C ASN A 61 5.83 13.26 31.06
N PHE A 62 4.62 13.49 30.54
CA PHE A 62 3.60 14.25 31.25
C PHE A 62 3.16 13.52 32.52
N ASN A 63 2.95 12.20 32.46
CA ASN A 63 2.57 11.39 33.61
C ASN A 63 3.67 11.40 34.68
N ASP A 64 4.93 11.20 34.29
CA ASP A 64 6.08 11.26 35.19
C ASP A 64 6.19 12.62 35.89
N PHE A 65 5.92 13.72 35.18
CA PHE A 65 5.88 15.07 35.75
C PHE A 65 4.76 15.26 36.78
N ILE A 66 3.57 14.74 36.52
CA ILE A 66 2.45 14.79 37.48
C ILE A 66 2.77 13.95 38.72
N ILE A 67 3.33 12.75 38.56
CA ILE A 67 3.74 11.89 39.67
C ILE A 67 4.81 12.57 40.53
N ALA A 68 5.82 13.18 39.88
CA ALA A 68 6.88 13.91 40.58
C ALA A 68 6.32 15.08 41.40
N GLN A 69 5.36 15.84 40.85
CA GLN A 69 4.67 16.88 41.60
C GLN A 69 3.87 16.32 42.78
N GLN A 70 3.10 15.26 42.57
CA GLN A 70 2.32 14.64 43.65
C GLN A 70 3.21 14.17 44.80
N LEU A 71 4.36 13.56 44.50
CA LEU A 71 5.35 13.16 45.50
C LEU A 71 5.97 14.35 46.25
N MET A 72 6.20 15.49 45.58
CA MET A 72 6.67 16.72 46.23
C MET A 72 5.61 17.37 47.14
N PHE A 73 4.33 17.30 46.79
CA PHE A 73 3.25 17.92 47.57
C PHE A 73 2.68 17.02 48.67
N THR A 74 2.97 15.71 48.65
CA THR A 74 2.43 14.73 49.61
C THR A 74 3.51 14.12 50.52
N GLY A 75 4.78 14.50 50.34
CA GLY A 75 5.94 14.04 51.13
C GLY A 75 6.35 14.97 52.25
#